data_AF-A0A840RFM8-F1
#
_entry.id   AF-A0A840RFM8-F1
#
_cell.length_a   1.000
_cell.length_b   1.000
_cell.length_c   1.000
_cell.angle_alpha   90.00
_cell.angle_beta   90.00
_cell.angle_gamma   90.00
#
_symmetry.space_group_name_H-M   'P 1'
#
loop_
_entity.id
_entity.type
_entity.pdbx_description
1 polymer ?
#
loop_
_entity_poly.entity_id
_entity_poly.type
_entity_poly.pdbx_seq_one_letter_code
_entity_poly.pdbx_strand_id
1 'polypeptide(L)'
;MKKHFAIALLATTAVSPLALADDSCVERQQNITRQLNYAEAHHNTHQAAGLRTALDQVNRYCTPERMAAEHAAKVDKLQRKVADHQRELTEEQQELTRYQRDLDRARATGDERQVRKLQGKVMDAQDDVTEARADLTRAQNELDALRQAQS
;
A
#
# COMPACT_ATOMS: atom_id res chain seq x y z
N MET A 1 27.06 7.61 56.72
CA MET A 1 27.25 6.17 56.43
C MET A 1 26.87 5.92 54.98
N LYS A 2 27.86 5.53 54.16
CA LYS A 2 27.73 5.31 52.71
C LYS A 2 27.00 3.98 52.46
N LYS A 3 25.96 4.01 51.62
CA LYS A 3 25.37 2.80 51.03
C LYS A 3 25.35 2.99 49.52
N HIS A 4 26.36 2.44 48.87
CA HIS A 4 26.41 2.30 47.42
C HIS A 4 25.39 1.23 47.03
N PHE A 5 24.34 1.61 46.32
CA PHE A 5 23.53 0.68 45.54
C PHE A 5 24.02 0.73 44.10
N ALA A 6 24.67 -0.36 43.70
CA ALA A 6 24.97 -0.68 42.32
C ALA A 6 23.77 -1.37 41.67
N ILE A 7 23.78 -1.42 40.33
CA ILE A 7 23.00 -2.31 39.43
C ILE A 7 21.59 -1.77 39.11
N ALA A 8 21.11 -1.67 37.87
CA ALA A 8 21.46 -2.32 36.61
C ALA A 8 21.34 -1.36 35.42
N LEU A 9 22.26 -1.50 34.47
CA LEU A 9 22.17 -0.95 33.12
C LEU A 9 21.06 -1.73 32.37
N LEU A 10 19.89 -1.14 32.14
CA LEU A 10 18.87 -1.72 31.26
C LEU A 10 19.36 -1.60 29.82
N ALA A 11 19.86 -2.70 29.27
CA ALA A 11 20.09 -2.85 27.85
C ALA A 11 18.73 -2.92 27.14
N THR A 12 18.31 -1.81 26.51
CA THR A 12 17.18 -1.79 25.59
C THR A 12 17.57 -2.57 24.33
N THR A 13 17.11 -3.81 24.22
CA THR A 13 17.16 -4.55 22.95
C THR A 13 16.17 -3.90 21.99
N ALA A 14 16.68 -3.19 20.99
CA ALA A 14 15.89 -2.77 19.85
C ALA A 14 15.39 -4.04 19.12
N VAL A 15 14.09 -4.29 19.17
CA VAL A 15 13.45 -5.26 18.28
C VAL A 15 13.27 -4.54 16.95
N SER A 16 14.20 -4.76 16.03
CA SER A 16 13.98 -4.38 14.64
C SER A 16 12.81 -5.20 14.10
N PRO A 17 11.81 -4.59 13.44
CA PRO A 17 10.87 -5.39 12.66
C PRO A 17 11.68 -6.06 11.54
N LEU A 18 11.63 -7.40 11.47
CA LEU A 18 12.01 -8.07 10.23
C LEU A 18 11.05 -7.51 9.17
N ALA A 19 11.57 -6.67 8.28
CA ALA A 19 10.94 -6.49 6.99
C ALA A 19 10.78 -7.89 6.41
N LEU A 20 9.53 -8.30 6.16
CA LEU A 20 9.29 -9.45 5.29
C LEU A 20 9.87 -9.03 3.94
N ALA A 21 11.11 -9.44 3.68
CA ALA A 21 11.73 -9.25 2.39
C ALA A 21 10.78 -9.83 1.35
N ASP A 22 10.51 -9.07 0.29
CA ASP A 22 10.10 -9.65 -0.98
C ASP A 22 11.22 -10.60 -1.39
N ASP A 23 11.14 -11.86 -0.92
CA ASP A 23 12.15 -12.89 -1.14
C ASP A 23 12.14 -13.13 -2.66
N SER A 24 13.15 -12.59 -3.35
CA SER A 24 13.23 -12.65 -4.80
C SER A 24 13.19 -14.12 -5.24
N CYS A 25 12.71 -14.40 -6.46
CA CYS A 25 12.70 -15.78 -6.98
C CYS A 25 14.08 -16.47 -6.84
N VAL A 26 15.15 -15.68 -6.99
CA VAL A 26 16.54 -16.10 -6.81
C VAL A 26 16.83 -16.48 -5.36
N GLU A 27 16.48 -15.64 -4.39
CA GLU A 27 16.69 -15.93 -2.96
C GLU A 27 15.90 -17.16 -2.52
N ARG A 28 14.65 -17.28 -2.98
CA ARG A 28 13.81 -18.45 -2.69
C ARG A 28 14.40 -19.72 -3.28
N GLN A 29 14.85 -19.68 -4.53
CA GLN A 29 15.53 -20.80 -5.18
C GLN A 29 16.83 -21.17 -4.45
N GLN A 30 17.65 -20.19 -4.08
CA GLN A 30 18.89 -20.42 -3.33
C GLN A 30 18.63 -20.99 -1.94
N ASN A 31 17.58 -20.54 -1.25
CA ASN A 31 17.21 -21.04 0.07
C ASN A 31 16.80 -22.51 0.00
N ILE A 32 15.89 -22.86 -0.93
CA ILE A 32 15.46 -24.24 -1.15
C ILE A 32 16.66 -25.12 -1.55
N THR A 33 17.56 -24.61 -2.40
CA THR A 33 18.77 -25.33 -2.82
C THR A 33 19.71 -25.60 -1.64
N ARG A 34 19.94 -24.61 -0.75
CA ARG A 34 20.74 -24.81 0.47
C ARG A 34 20.13 -25.87 1.38
N GLN A 35 18.81 -25.82 1.60
CA GLN A 35 18.11 -26.82 2.41
C GLN A 35 18.18 -28.20 1.77
N LEU A 36 18.10 -28.30 0.45
CA LEU A 36 18.18 -29.56 -0.28
C LEU A 36 19.57 -30.18 -0.11
N ASN A 37 20.63 -29.41 -0.31
CA ASN A 37 22.01 -29.87 -0.13
C ASN A 37 22.24 -30.41 1.29
N TYR A 38 21.69 -29.72 2.31
CA TYR A 38 21.74 -30.18 3.69
C TYR A 38 21.00 -31.52 3.87
N ALA A 39 19.76 -31.61 3.38
CA ALA A 39 18.97 -32.83 3.50
C ALA A 39 19.64 -34.04 2.80
N GLU A 40 20.28 -33.81 1.65
CA GLU A 40 21.03 -34.83 0.92
C GLU A 40 22.29 -35.28 1.68
N ALA A 41 23.07 -34.33 2.22
CA ALA A 41 24.28 -34.62 3.00
C ALA A 41 24.00 -35.40 4.30
N HIS A 42 22.80 -35.26 4.85
CA HIS A 42 22.38 -35.93 6.08
C HIS A 42 21.44 -37.13 5.85
N HIS A 43 21.32 -37.60 4.60
CA HIS A 43 20.47 -38.75 4.23
C HIS A 43 18.98 -38.62 4.61
N ASN A 44 18.47 -37.39 4.71
CA ASN A 44 17.06 -37.09 4.99
C ASN A 44 16.22 -37.19 3.69
N THR A 45 16.05 -38.41 3.18
CA THR A 45 15.48 -38.68 1.84
C THR A 45 14.08 -38.11 1.64
N HIS A 46 13.20 -38.18 2.63
CA HIS A 46 11.84 -37.61 2.56
C HIS A 46 11.86 -36.08 2.47
N GLN A 47 12.72 -35.43 3.25
CA GLN A 47 12.87 -33.98 3.22
C GLN A 47 13.45 -33.53 1.87
N ALA A 48 14.47 -34.23 1.37
CA ALA A 48 15.08 -33.96 0.06
C ALA A 48 14.05 -34.09 -1.08
N ALA A 49 13.17 -35.11 -1.03
CA ALA A 49 12.11 -35.27 -2.02
C ALA A 49 11.14 -34.08 -2.02
N GLY A 50 10.68 -33.63 -0.85
CA GLY A 50 9.81 -32.45 -0.73
C GLY A 50 10.48 -31.16 -1.22
N LEU A 51 11.76 -30.97 -0.88
CA LEU A 51 12.53 -29.80 -1.31
C LEU A 51 12.78 -29.78 -2.82
N ARG A 52 12.98 -30.95 -3.46
CA ARG A 52 13.06 -31.04 -4.93
C ARG A 52 11.74 -30.65 -5.59
N THR A 53 10.61 -31.09 -5.06
CA THR A 53 9.29 -30.65 -5.54
C THR A 53 9.10 -29.15 -5.37
N ALA A 54 9.48 -28.59 -4.22
CA ALA A 54 9.42 -27.15 -3.98
C ALA A 54 10.32 -26.36 -4.95
N LEU A 55 11.53 -26.86 -5.23
CA LEU A 55 12.45 -26.27 -6.18
C LEU A 55 11.91 -26.30 -7.61
N ASP A 56 11.32 -27.42 -8.03
CA ASP A 56 10.64 -27.55 -9.33
C ASP A 56 9.47 -26.57 -9.44
N GLN A 57 8.66 -26.39 -8.40
CA GLN A 57 7.59 -25.40 -8.38
C GLN A 57 8.13 -23.96 -8.47
N VAL A 58 9.19 -23.62 -7.75
CA VAL A 58 9.82 -22.30 -7.84
C VAL A 58 10.40 -22.07 -9.23
N ASN A 59 11.07 -23.06 -9.83
CA ASN A 59 11.60 -22.93 -11.19
C ASN A 59 10.50 -22.79 -12.25
N ARG A 60 9.35 -23.45 -12.05
CA ARG A 60 8.21 -23.38 -12.99
C ARG A 60 7.37 -22.10 -12.84
N TYR A 61 7.17 -21.64 -11.61
CA TYR A 61 6.22 -20.58 -11.30
C TYR A 61 6.86 -19.28 -10.79
N CYS A 62 8.15 -19.25 -10.49
CA CYS A 62 8.87 -18.04 -10.08
C CYS A 62 9.88 -17.67 -11.17
N THR A 63 9.39 -17.30 -12.35
CA THR A 63 10.25 -16.81 -13.43
C THR A 63 10.33 -15.28 -13.40
N PRO A 64 11.47 -14.67 -13.77
CA PRO A 64 11.60 -13.22 -13.88
C PRO A 64 10.52 -12.58 -14.77
N GLU A 65 10.15 -13.25 -15.87
CA GLU A 65 9.13 -12.77 -16.82
C GLU A 65 7.74 -12.74 -16.17
N ARG A 66 7.39 -13.75 -15.37
CA ARG A 66 6.09 -13.78 -14.68
C ARG A 66 6.01 -12.70 -13.61
N MET A 67 7.10 -12.46 -12.87
CA MET A 67 7.16 -11.38 -11.88
C MET A 67 7.09 -10.01 -12.54
N ALA A 68 7.79 -9.81 -13.66
CA ALA A 68 7.70 -8.59 -14.44
C ALA A 68 6.28 -8.35 -14.98
N ALA A 69 5.61 -9.39 -15.47
CA ALA A 69 4.23 -9.32 -15.95
C ALA A 69 3.23 -9.02 -14.82
N GLU A 70 3.35 -9.69 -13.67
CA GLU A 70 2.52 -9.41 -12.49
C GLU A 70 2.72 -7.98 -11.98
N HIS A 71 3.97 -7.50 -11.97
CA HIS A 71 4.27 -6.13 -11.60
C HIS A 71 3.67 -5.12 -12.60
N ALA A 72 3.88 -5.33 -13.90
CA ALA A 72 3.30 -4.48 -14.94
C ALA A 72 1.77 -4.40 -14.81
N ALA A 73 1.11 -5.53 -14.53
CA ALA A 73 -0.32 -5.57 -14.28
C ALA A 73 -0.74 -4.80 -13.01
N LYS A 74 0.04 -4.86 -11.92
CA LYS A 74 -0.20 -4.07 -10.70
C LYS A 74 -0.04 -2.57 -10.97
N VAL A 75 1.00 -2.17 -11.69
CA VAL A 75 1.24 -0.76 -12.09
C VAL A 75 0.07 -0.25 -12.92
N ASP A 76 -0.31 -0.99 -13.96
CA ASP A 76 -1.42 -0.65 -14.85
C ASP A 76 -2.77 -0.54 -14.09
N LYS A 77 -3.01 -1.45 -13.13
CA LYS A 77 -4.18 -1.37 -12.24
C LYS A 77 -4.16 -0.10 -11.37
N LEU A 78 -3.02 0.23 -10.77
CA LEU A 78 -2.90 1.43 -9.92
C LEU A 78 -2.98 2.72 -10.73
N GLN A 79 -2.45 2.74 -11.96
CA GLN A 79 -2.62 3.86 -12.88
C GLN A 79 -4.09 4.11 -13.22
N ARG A 80 -4.87 3.06 -13.47
CA ARG A 80 -6.33 3.18 -13.62
C ARG A 80 -6.98 3.74 -12.35
N LYS A 81 -6.66 3.20 -11.18
CA LYS A 81 -7.20 3.68 -9.89
C LYS A 81 -6.91 5.17 -9.67
N VAL A 82 -5.70 5.63 -9.96
CA VAL A 82 -5.34 7.06 -9.91
C VAL A 82 -6.18 7.87 -10.89
N ALA A 83 -6.34 7.41 -12.13
CA ALA A 83 -7.17 8.09 -13.11
C ALA A 83 -8.65 8.15 -12.70
N ASP A 84 -9.16 7.12 -12.01
CA ASP A 84 -10.53 7.06 -11.53
C ASP A 84 -10.75 8.07 -10.40
N HIS A 85 -9.90 8.08 -9.37
CA HIS A 85 -9.98 9.07 -8.28
C HIS A 85 -9.71 10.52 -8.75
N GLN A 86 -8.92 10.71 -9.81
CA GLN A 86 -8.75 12.04 -10.40
C GLN A 86 -10.05 12.56 -11.03
N ARG A 87 -10.84 11.67 -11.65
CA ARG A 87 -12.16 12.02 -12.21
C ARG A 87 -13.15 12.31 -11.10
N GLU A 88 -13.22 11.46 -10.09
CA GLU A 88 -14.04 11.66 -8.88
C GLU A 88 -13.74 13.02 -8.22
N LEU A 89 -12.47 13.33 -7.94
CA LEU A 89 -12.08 14.64 -7.39
C LEU A 89 -12.53 15.81 -8.28
N THR A 90 -12.53 15.63 -9.60
CA THR A 90 -12.99 16.66 -10.54
C THR A 90 -14.51 16.83 -10.45
N GLU A 91 -15.26 15.74 -10.36
CA GLU A 91 -16.72 15.74 -10.22
C GLU A 91 -17.14 16.42 -8.91
N GLU A 92 -16.49 16.09 -7.79
CA GLU A 92 -16.77 16.71 -6.48
C GLU A 92 -16.46 18.22 -6.48
N GLN A 93 -15.38 18.65 -7.13
CA GLN A 93 -15.07 20.08 -7.27
C GLN A 93 -16.12 20.82 -8.11
N GLN A 94 -16.68 20.17 -9.13
CA GLN A 94 -17.76 20.75 -9.94
C GLN A 94 -19.06 20.86 -9.14
N GLU A 95 -19.38 19.86 -8.31
CA GLU A 95 -20.55 19.88 -7.44
C GLU A 95 -20.43 20.99 -6.36
N LEU A 96 -19.27 21.10 -5.70
CA LEU A 96 -18.98 22.19 -4.77
C LEU A 96 -19.17 23.56 -5.44
N THR A 97 -18.62 23.74 -6.65
CA THR A 97 -18.77 24.98 -7.43
C THR A 97 -20.24 25.26 -7.76
N ARG A 98 -21.02 24.21 -8.05
CA ARG A 98 -22.46 24.33 -8.31
C ARG A 98 -23.20 24.80 -7.06
N TYR A 99 -22.95 24.21 -5.89
CA TYR A 99 -23.61 24.62 -4.65
C TYR A 99 -23.24 26.03 -4.21
N GLN A 100 -21.99 26.46 -4.43
CA GLN A 100 -21.57 27.84 -4.17
C GLN A 100 -22.35 28.84 -5.04
N ARG A 101 -22.51 28.57 -6.34
CA ARG A 101 -23.32 29.41 -7.23
C ARG A 101 -24.79 29.46 -6.83
N ASP A 102 -25.36 28.32 -6.46
CA ASP A 102 -26.75 28.24 -6.00
C ASP A 102 -26.91 29.04 -4.70
N LEU A 103 -25.93 28.97 -3.79
CA LEU A 103 -25.93 29.70 -2.51
C LEU A 103 -25.90 31.21 -2.74
N ASP A 104 -25.07 31.68 -3.66
CA ASP A 104 -24.98 33.11 -4.00
C ASP A 104 -26.30 33.63 -4.60
N ARG A 105 -26.98 32.81 -5.42
CA ARG A 105 -28.31 33.14 -5.94
C ARG A 105 -29.37 33.20 -4.83
N ALA A 106 -29.34 32.26 -3.88
CA ALA A 106 -30.25 32.26 -2.74
C ALA A 106 -30.05 33.50 -1.85
N ARG A 107 -28.78 33.91 -1.65
CA ARG A 107 -28.44 35.15 -0.93
C ARG A 107 -28.96 36.39 -1.65
N ALA A 108 -28.79 36.47 -2.97
CA ALA A 108 -29.25 37.61 -3.77
C ALA A 108 -30.78 37.77 -3.78
N THR A 109 -31.51 36.67 -3.63
CA THR A 109 -32.98 36.66 -3.61
C THR A 109 -33.58 36.78 -2.20
N GLY A 110 -32.76 36.71 -1.15
CA GLY A 110 -33.22 36.81 0.24
C GLY A 110 -33.94 35.56 0.76
N ASP A 111 -33.84 34.42 0.08
CA ASP A 111 -34.44 33.15 0.54
C ASP A 111 -33.60 32.51 1.65
N GLU A 112 -33.83 32.94 2.90
CA GLU A 112 -33.06 32.48 4.05
C GLU A 112 -33.14 30.95 4.29
N ARG A 113 -34.28 30.33 3.96
CA ARG A 113 -34.44 28.88 4.09
C ARG A 113 -33.51 28.17 3.11
N GLN A 114 -33.49 28.64 1.87
CA GLN A 114 -32.64 28.07 0.83
C GLN A 114 -31.15 28.36 1.12
N VAL A 115 -30.82 29.54 1.66
CA VAL A 115 -29.45 29.87 2.12
C VAL A 115 -28.96 28.85 3.14
N ARG A 116 -29.72 28.59 4.22
CA ARG A 116 -29.30 27.62 5.25
C ARG A 116 -29.11 26.21 4.69
N LYS A 117 -30.02 25.78 3.81
CA LYS A 117 -29.93 24.46 3.15
C LYS A 117 -28.69 24.34 2.27
N LEU A 118 -28.37 25.37 1.50
CA LEU A 118 -27.22 25.36 0.59
C LEU A 118 -25.89 25.53 1.32
N GLN A 119 -25.85 26.23 2.45
CA GLN A 119 -24.67 26.25 3.32
C GLN A 119 -24.30 24.85 3.81
N GLY A 120 -25.30 24.04 4.21
CA GLY A 120 -25.08 22.63 4.55
C GLY A 120 -24.49 21.84 3.37
N LYS A 121 -25.11 21.95 2.18
CA LYS A 121 -24.62 21.28 0.97
C LYS A 121 -23.21 21.70 0.54
N VAL A 122 -22.84 22.96 0.74
CA VAL A 122 -21.47 23.43 0.48
C VAL A 122 -20.49 22.80 1.46
N MET A 123 -20.87 22.65 2.73
CA MET A 123 -20.03 21.99 3.74
C MET A 123 -19.87 20.50 3.42
N ASP A 124 -20.97 19.80 3.13
CA ASP A 124 -20.93 18.38 2.74
C ASP A 124 -20.02 18.18 1.51
N ALA A 125 -20.20 18.98 0.45
CA ALA A 125 -19.35 18.90 -0.74
C ALA A 125 -17.88 19.31 -0.50
N GLN A 126 -17.58 20.10 0.53
CA GLN A 126 -16.18 20.37 0.93
C GLN A 126 -15.54 19.14 1.59
N ASP A 127 -16.31 18.40 2.37
CA ASP A 127 -15.87 17.15 2.97
C ASP A 127 -15.66 16.09 1.87
N ASP A 128 -16.59 15.97 0.91
CA ASP A 128 -16.47 15.05 -0.23
C ASP A 128 -15.22 15.35 -1.09
N VAL A 129 -14.96 16.62 -1.40
CA VAL A 129 -13.71 17.04 -2.10
C VAL A 129 -12.46 16.66 -1.28
N THR A 130 -12.53 16.77 0.05
CA THR A 130 -11.42 16.44 0.94
C THR A 130 -11.16 14.94 0.94
N GLU A 131 -12.21 14.12 1.00
CA GLU A 131 -12.13 12.67 0.93
C GLU A 131 -11.60 12.20 -0.44
N ALA A 132 -12.16 12.67 -1.55
CA ALA A 132 -11.71 12.33 -2.89
C ALA A 132 -10.22 12.70 -3.12
N ARG A 133 -9.77 13.82 -2.53
CA ARG A 133 -8.34 14.21 -2.57
C ARG A 133 -7.47 13.27 -1.76
N ALA A 134 -7.93 12.83 -0.59
CA ALA A 134 -7.21 11.86 0.23
C ALA A 134 -7.08 10.52 -0.51
N ASP A 135 -8.13 10.08 -1.19
CA ASP A 135 -8.16 8.85 -1.98
C ASP A 135 -7.21 8.87 -3.16
N LEU A 136 -7.23 9.96 -3.92
CA LEU A 136 -6.26 10.20 -4.98
C LEU A 136 -4.82 10.15 -4.45
N THR A 137 -4.56 10.79 -3.31
CA THR A 137 -3.23 10.81 -2.67
C THR A 137 -2.81 9.40 -2.24
N ARG A 138 -3.71 8.62 -1.64
CA ARG A 138 -3.45 7.22 -1.27
C ARG A 138 -3.09 6.38 -2.48
N ALA A 139 -3.86 6.49 -3.57
CA ALA A 139 -3.60 5.74 -4.80
C ALA A 139 -2.27 6.14 -5.47
N GLN A 140 -1.92 7.44 -5.44
CA GLN A 140 -0.63 7.93 -5.94
C GLN A 140 0.54 7.37 -5.12
N ASN A 141 0.44 7.40 -3.79
CA ASN A 141 1.47 6.85 -2.91
C ASN A 141 1.63 5.33 -3.10
N GLU A 142 0.54 4.59 -3.28
CA GLU A 142 0.57 3.15 -3.60
C GLU A 142 1.32 2.88 -4.92
N LEU A 143 1.04 3.68 -5.96
CA LEU A 143 1.70 3.56 -7.27
C LEU A 143 3.18 3.91 -7.20
N ASP A 144 3.54 4.96 -6.46
CA ASP A 144 4.92 5.41 -6.32
C ASP A 144 5.76 4.44 -5.49
N ALA A 145 5.21 3.91 -4.39
CA ALA A 145 5.86 2.86 -3.61
C ALA A 145 6.15 1.61 -4.46
N LEU A 146 5.18 1.20 -5.30
CA LEU A 146 5.36 0.06 -6.20
C LEU A 146 6.49 0.30 -7.22
N ARG A 147 6.59 1.51 -7.76
CA ARG A 147 7.64 1.88 -8.72
C ARG A 147 9.03 1.97 -8.07
N GLN A 148 9.10 2.48 -6.84
CA GLN A 148 10.36 2.59 -6.07
C GLN A 148 10.90 1.23 -5.62
N ALA A 149 10.02 0.25 -5.37
CA ALA A 149 10.45 -1.11 -5.02
C ALA A 149 11.24 -1.82 -6.14
N GLN A 150 11.37 -1.22 -7.32
CA GLN A 150 12.10 -1.77 -8.48
C GLN A 150 13.27 -0.91 -8.97
N SER A 151 13.52 0.26 -8.36
CA SER A 151 14.66 1.13 -8.67
C SER A 151 15.87 0.77 -7.81
#